data_AF-A0A9P1AYN6-F1
#
_entry.id   AF-A0A9P1AYN6-F1
#
_cell.length_a   1.000
_cell.length_b   1.000
_cell.length_c   1.000
_cell.angle_alpha   90.00
_cell.angle_beta   90.00
_cell.angle_gamma   90.00
#
_symmetry.space_group_name_H-M   'P 1'
#
loop_
_entity.id
_entity.type
_entity.pdbx_description
1 polymer ?
#
loop_
_entity_poly.entity_id
_entity_poly.type
_entity_poly.pdbx_seq_one_letter_code
_entity_poly.pdbx_strand_id
1 'polypeptide(L)'
;MPIITTTTRTTRTYHTSSGAGYPAMGEISLNTHYLSTNRGIIKILQVVCGFIICSLLCSQWYGGRSCFGEGRLGFSSGLNFVCVVINIVLFVLNFLNIRAWGLERIYTVVCTILFLIASILMVWFIIEVNSSRGYLIASAALIIVEFLLFLWDLKILQGESPN
;
A
#
# COMPACT_ATOMS: atom_id res chain seq x y z
N MET A 1 -10.93 -48.93 -25.76
CA MET A 1 -10.44 -47.85 -26.64
C MET A 1 -9.71 -46.83 -25.77
N PRO A 2 -8.39 -46.64 -25.91
CA PRO A 2 -7.67 -45.64 -25.12
C PRO A 2 -7.94 -44.23 -25.68
N ILE A 3 -8.32 -43.31 -24.80
CA ILE A 3 -8.51 -41.89 -25.09
C ILE A 3 -7.13 -41.23 -25.12
N ILE A 4 -6.75 -40.71 -26.29
CA ILE A 4 -5.51 -39.97 -26.48
C ILE A 4 -5.76 -38.52 -26.05
N THR A 5 -5.23 -38.13 -24.90
CA THR A 5 -5.27 -36.75 -24.42
C THR A 5 -4.16 -35.95 -25.08
N THR A 6 -4.50 -35.12 -26.07
CA THR A 6 -3.56 -34.21 -26.75
C THR A 6 -3.28 -32.98 -25.87
N THR A 7 -2.12 -32.95 -25.23
CA THR A 7 -1.66 -31.79 -24.44
C THR A 7 -1.01 -30.76 -25.37
N THR A 8 -1.69 -29.64 -25.63
CA THR A 8 -1.14 -28.52 -26.41
C THR A 8 -0.09 -27.77 -25.58
N ARG A 9 1.19 -28.03 -25.84
CA ARG A 9 2.33 -27.35 -25.22
C ARG A 9 2.62 -26.07 -26.00
N THR A 10 2.27 -24.91 -25.45
CA THR A 10 2.58 -23.60 -26.03
C THR A 10 4.08 -23.32 -25.89
N THR A 11 4.86 -23.59 -26.92
CA THR A 11 6.29 -23.27 -26.99
C THR A 11 6.45 -21.76 -27.20
N ARG A 12 6.91 -21.05 -26.16
CA ARG A 12 7.26 -19.63 -26.23
C ARG A 12 8.60 -19.50 -26.97
N THR A 13 8.57 -19.00 -28.21
CA THR A 13 9.76 -18.63 -28.99
C THR A 13 10.44 -17.40 -28.38
N TYR A 14 11.66 -17.56 -27.89
CA TYR A 14 12.54 -16.43 -27.57
C TYR A 14 13.29 -16.06 -28.85
N HIS A 15 13.05 -14.85 -29.37
CA HIS A 15 13.91 -14.25 -30.39
C HIS A 15 15.21 -13.78 -29.72
N THR A 16 16.30 -14.51 -29.97
CA THR A 16 17.67 -14.08 -29.68
C THR A 16 18.13 -13.16 -30.81
N SER A 17 18.08 -11.85 -30.57
CA SER A 17 18.68 -10.84 -31.44
C SER A 17 20.11 -10.58 -30.96
N SER A 18 21.07 -11.22 -31.63
CA SER A 18 22.50 -10.89 -31.55
C SER A 18 22.75 -9.55 -32.24
N GLY A 19 23.05 -8.50 -31.48
CA GLY A 19 23.41 -7.18 -32.00
C GLY A 19 24.21 -6.39 -30.97
N ALA A 20 25.43 -6.03 -31.33
CA ALA A 20 26.37 -5.27 -30.52
C ALA A 20 25.96 -3.81 -30.36
N GLY A 21 26.31 -3.21 -29.21
CA GLY A 21 26.45 -1.76 -29.05
C GLY A 21 25.42 -1.09 -28.11
N TYR A 22 25.96 -0.50 -27.04
CA TYR A 22 25.36 0.40 -26.04
C TYR A 22 24.57 -0.27 -24.89
N PRO A 23 24.78 0.19 -23.63
CA PRO A 23 24.01 -0.32 -22.51
C PRO A 23 22.55 0.04 -22.76
N ALA A 24 21.71 -1.00 -22.87
CA ALA A 24 20.28 -0.85 -22.96
C ALA A 24 19.80 0.09 -21.84
N MET A 25 19.36 1.30 -22.22
CA MET A 25 18.33 1.95 -21.42
C MET A 25 17.17 0.96 -21.42
N GLY A 26 17.02 0.26 -20.29
CA GLY A 26 16.02 -0.78 -20.13
C GLY A 26 14.69 -0.23 -20.64
N GLU A 27 14.07 -0.95 -21.56
CA GLU A 27 12.75 -0.60 -22.05
C GLU A 27 11.81 -0.55 -20.84
N ILE A 28 11.58 0.65 -20.33
CA ILE A 28 10.62 0.93 -19.28
C ILE A 28 9.24 0.78 -19.95
N SER A 29 8.82 -0.46 -20.07
CA SER A 29 7.55 -0.86 -20.64
C SER A 29 6.46 -0.57 -19.61
N LEU A 30 5.54 0.34 -19.94
CA LEU A 30 4.37 0.63 -19.11
C LEU A 30 3.51 -0.62 -18.97
N ASN A 31 3.38 -1.16 -17.76
CA ASN A 31 2.51 -2.29 -17.48
C ASN A 31 1.09 -1.81 -17.14
N THR A 32 0.30 -1.47 -18.17
CA THR A 32 -1.09 -1.00 -18.00
C THR A 32 -1.99 -2.06 -17.34
N HIS A 33 -1.62 -3.35 -17.42
CA HIS A 33 -2.35 -4.46 -16.81
C HIS A 33 -2.20 -4.50 -15.27
N TYR A 34 -1.22 -3.78 -14.70
CA TYR A 34 -1.05 -3.68 -13.25
C TYR A 34 -2.21 -2.95 -12.58
N LEU A 35 -2.81 -1.95 -13.25
CA LEU A 35 -3.97 -1.20 -12.74
C LEU A 35 -5.23 -2.07 -12.61
N SER A 36 -5.33 -3.13 -13.42
CA SER A 36 -6.46 -4.06 -13.39
C SER A 36 -6.21 -5.29 -12.50
N THR A 37 -5.03 -5.40 -11.89
CA THR A 37 -4.71 -6.52 -10.98
C THR A 37 -5.18 -6.18 -9.58
N ASN A 38 -5.68 -7.16 -8.81
CA ASN A 38 -6.16 -6.93 -7.44
C ASN A 38 -5.11 -6.23 -6.55
N ARG A 39 -3.81 -6.45 -6.84
CA ARG A 39 -2.69 -5.74 -6.20
C ARG A 39 -2.67 -4.23 -6.46
N GLY A 40 -2.83 -3.81 -7.71
CA GLY A 40 -2.82 -2.38 -8.05
C GLY A 40 -4.00 -1.65 -7.40
N ILE A 41 -5.17 -2.30 -7.39
CA ILE A 41 -6.39 -1.77 -6.76
C ILE A 41 -6.20 -1.57 -5.26
N ILE A 42 -5.61 -2.54 -4.56
CA ILE A 42 -5.37 -2.45 -3.11
C ILE A 42 -4.41 -1.31 -2.77
N LYS A 43 -3.34 -1.11 -3.55
CA LYS A 43 -2.44 0.03 -3.34
C LYS A 43 -3.14 1.37 -3.57
N ILE A 44 -4.00 1.46 -4.59
CA ILE A 44 -4.81 2.66 -4.83
C ILE A 44 -5.75 2.92 -3.65
N LEU A 45 -6.42 1.89 -3.13
CA LEU A 45 -7.28 2.01 -1.95
C LEU A 45 -6.51 2.51 -0.73
N GLN A 46 -5.31 1.96 -0.47
CA GLN A 46 -4.45 2.42 0.62
C GLN A 46 -4.03 3.90 0.47
N VAL A 47 -3.75 4.35 -0.75
CA VAL A 47 -3.42 5.77 -1.00
C VAL A 47 -4.64 6.66 -0.75
N VAL A 48 -5.81 6.28 -1.29
CA VAL A 48 -7.05 7.07 -1.16
C VAL A 48 -7.49 7.16 0.30
N CYS A 49 -7.55 6.04 1.00
CA CYS A 49 -7.92 6.02 2.41
C CYS A 49 -6.88 6.80 3.25
N GLY A 50 -5.59 6.70 2.94
CA GLY A 50 -4.53 7.44 3.62
C GLY A 50 -4.69 8.96 3.47
N PHE A 51 -5.07 9.45 2.28
CA PHE A 51 -5.39 10.87 2.06
C PHE A 51 -6.62 11.33 2.86
N ILE A 52 -7.65 10.50 2.97
CA ILE A 52 -8.85 10.79 3.76
C ILE A 52 -8.47 10.90 5.25
N ILE A 53 -7.68 9.96 5.76
CA ILE A 53 -7.20 9.97 7.16
C ILE A 53 -6.37 11.23 7.45
N CYS A 54 -5.43 11.59 6.56
CA CYS A 54 -4.67 12.83 6.68
C CYS A 54 -5.58 14.06 6.68
N SER A 55 -6.60 14.11 5.83
CA SER A 55 -7.55 15.23 5.80
C SER A 55 -8.37 15.34 7.09
N LEU A 56 -8.77 14.21 7.67
CA LEU A 56 -9.53 14.18 8.92
C LEU A 56 -8.68 14.54 10.13
N LEU A 57 -7.44 14.02 10.24
CA LEU A 57 -6.47 14.43 11.26
C LEU A 57 -6.12 15.92 11.10
N CYS A 58 -5.80 16.32 9.86
CA CYS A 58 -5.91 17.63 9.20
C CYS A 58 -6.92 18.62 9.80
N SER A 59 -8.18 18.20 9.78
CA SER A 59 -9.34 19.04 10.09
C SER A 59 -9.40 19.51 11.55
N GLN A 60 -8.65 18.83 12.43
CA GLN A 60 -8.55 19.19 13.85
C GLN A 60 -7.87 20.55 14.10
N TRP A 61 -7.22 21.12 13.06
CA TRP A 61 -6.62 22.46 13.07
C TRP A 61 -7.62 23.57 13.38
N TYR A 62 -8.91 23.41 13.05
CA TYR A 62 -9.95 24.41 13.35
C TYR A 62 -10.20 24.62 14.86
N GLY A 63 -9.69 23.72 15.72
CA GLY A 63 -9.69 23.87 17.18
C GLY A 63 -8.36 24.36 17.79
N GLY A 64 -7.41 24.83 16.97
CA GLY A 64 -6.12 25.38 17.42
C GLY A 64 -5.04 24.33 17.74
N ARG A 65 -5.28 23.04 17.46
CA ARG A 65 -4.28 21.97 17.63
C ARG A 65 -3.76 21.52 16.28
N SER A 66 -2.45 21.63 16.07
CA SER A 66 -1.79 21.11 14.87
C SER A 66 -1.82 19.58 14.88
N CYS A 67 -1.99 18.99 13.69
CA CYS A 67 -1.98 17.53 13.48
C CYS A 67 -0.61 16.90 13.78
N PHE A 68 0.42 17.75 13.85
CA PHE A 68 1.78 17.43 14.29
C PHE A 68 2.12 18.00 15.70
N GLY A 69 1.19 18.71 16.33
CA GLY A 69 1.43 19.47 17.57
C GLY A 69 1.26 18.66 18.85
N GLU A 70 0.49 17.57 18.82
CA GLU A 70 0.39 16.61 19.92
C GLU A 70 1.19 15.36 19.56
N GLY A 71 2.15 14.94 20.40
CA GLY A 71 3.09 13.87 20.05
C GLY A 71 2.44 12.55 19.59
N ARG A 72 1.24 12.24 20.10
CA ARG A 72 0.53 10.99 19.83
C ARG A 72 -0.25 11.03 18.52
N LEU A 73 -0.95 12.14 18.27
CA LEU A 73 -1.59 12.42 16.97
C LEU A 73 -0.56 12.65 15.87
N GLY A 74 0.53 13.34 16.21
CA GLY A 74 1.65 13.65 15.30
C GLY A 74 2.38 12.40 14.84
N PHE A 75 2.56 11.40 15.71
CA PHE A 75 3.11 10.11 15.30
C PHE A 75 2.19 9.41 14.29
N SER A 76 0.89 9.30 14.58
CA SER A 76 -0.06 8.64 13.67
C SER A 76 -0.21 9.39 12.34
N SER A 77 -0.33 10.72 12.38
CA SER A 77 -0.43 11.56 11.18
C SER A 77 0.84 11.54 10.34
N GLY A 78 2.02 11.59 10.99
CA GLY A 78 3.32 11.52 10.32
C GLY A 78 3.56 10.17 9.67
N LEU A 79 3.27 9.08 10.38
CA LEU A 79 3.35 7.73 9.82
C LEU A 79 2.43 7.57 8.61
N ASN A 80 1.18 8.00 8.71
CA ASN A 80 0.23 7.91 7.60
C ASN A 80 0.70 8.71 6.36
N PHE A 81 1.22 9.92 6.58
CA PHE A 81 1.76 10.74 5.50
C PHE A 81 2.97 10.08 4.80
N VAL A 82 3.94 9.58 5.58
CA VAL A 82 5.10 8.85 5.04
C VAL A 82 4.63 7.59 4.29
N CYS A 83 3.63 6.89 4.83
CA CYS A 83 3.09 5.68 4.22
C CYS A 83 2.45 5.97 2.85
N VAL A 84 1.63 7.02 2.74
CA VAL A 84 1.02 7.47 1.48
C VAL A 84 2.10 7.80 0.44
N VAL A 85 3.15 8.53 0.83
CA VAL A 85 4.27 8.87 -0.08
C VAL A 85 4.95 7.61 -0.61
N ILE A 86 5.29 6.66 0.27
CA ILE A 86 5.96 5.43 -0.15
C ILE A 86 5.03 4.55 -1.01
N ASN A 87 3.73 4.48 -0.70
CA ASN A 87 2.75 3.77 -1.51
C ASN A 87 2.63 4.36 -2.93
N ILE A 88 2.68 5.69 -3.07
CA ILE A 88 2.74 6.36 -4.39
C ILE A 88 4.02 5.97 -5.14
N VAL A 89 5.18 5.99 -4.46
CA VAL A 89 6.45 5.60 -5.09
C VAL A 89 6.42 4.14 -5.55
N LEU A 90 5.94 3.21 -4.72
CA LEU A 90 5.81 1.79 -5.06
C LEU A 90 4.82 1.56 -6.19
N PHE A 91 3.74 2.34 -6.25
CA PHE A 91 2.80 2.32 -7.36
C PHE A 91 3.48 2.73 -8.68
N VAL A 92 4.26 3.83 -8.67
CA VAL A 92 5.01 4.28 -9.85
C VAL A 92 6.07 3.26 -10.26
N LEU A 93 6.84 2.69 -9.33
CA LEU A 93 7.85 1.66 -9.63
C LEU A 93 7.24 0.40 -10.25
N ASN A 94 6.10 -0.05 -9.74
CA ASN A 94 5.37 -1.18 -10.31
C ASN A 94 4.76 -0.84 -11.69
N PHE A 95 4.34 0.40 -11.92
CA PHE A 95 3.86 0.86 -13.22
C PHE A 95 4.96 0.87 -14.30
N LEU A 96 6.20 1.21 -13.90
CA LEU A 96 7.40 1.13 -14.74
C LEU A 96 7.94 -0.31 -14.90
N ASN A 97 7.19 -1.31 -14.43
CA ASN A 97 7.52 -2.74 -14.51
C ASN A 97 8.84 -3.15 -13.83
N ILE A 98 9.37 -2.32 -12.93
CA ILE A 98 10.54 -2.62 -12.09
C ILE A 98 10.01 -3.38 -10.86
N ARG A 99 9.90 -4.71 -11.02
CA ARG A 99 9.29 -5.62 -10.05
C ARG A 99 10.17 -5.83 -8.80
N ALA A 100 10.19 -4.87 -7.89
CA ALA A 100 10.94 -4.93 -6.63
C ALA A 100 10.19 -5.65 -5.49
N TRP A 101 9.88 -6.94 -5.69
CA TRP A 101 9.08 -7.76 -4.77
C TRP A 101 9.60 -7.81 -3.32
N GLY A 102 10.92 -7.82 -3.13
CA GLY A 102 11.54 -7.89 -1.80
C GLY A 102 11.36 -6.60 -1.01
N LEU A 103 11.52 -5.44 -1.68
CA LEU A 103 11.37 -4.13 -1.06
C LEU A 103 9.92 -3.91 -0.61
N GLU A 104 8.97 -4.28 -1.46
CA GLU A 104 7.54 -4.15 -1.18
C GLU A 104 7.13 -5.00 0.03
N ARG A 105 7.63 -6.24 0.12
CA ARG A 105 7.34 -7.14 1.25
C ARG A 105 7.86 -6.58 2.58
N ILE A 106 9.11 -6.11 2.62
CA ILE A 106 9.69 -5.55 3.85
C ILE A 106 8.92 -4.30 4.27
N TYR A 107 8.61 -3.44 3.29
CA TYR A 107 7.85 -2.21 3.53
C TYR A 107 6.45 -2.52 4.12
N THR A 108 5.66 -3.39 3.50
CA THR A 108 4.31 -3.71 3.98
C THR A 108 4.36 -4.34 5.39
N VAL A 109 5.38 -5.14 5.71
CA VAL A 109 5.56 -5.70 7.07
C VAL A 109 5.84 -4.60 8.09
N VAL A 110 6.77 -3.70 7.78
CA VAL A 110 7.13 -2.58 8.66
C VAL A 110 5.94 -1.66 8.87
N CYS A 111 5.20 -1.32 7.82
CA CYS A 111 3.99 -0.51 7.90
C CYS A 111 2.91 -1.17 8.75
N THR A 112 2.71 -2.49 8.63
CA THR A 112 1.73 -3.23 9.45
C THR A 112 2.04 -3.08 10.94
N ILE A 113 3.31 -3.24 11.34
CA ILE A 113 3.74 -3.11 12.74
C ILE A 113 3.57 -1.65 13.23
N LEU A 114 3.97 -0.67 12.42
CA LEU A 114 3.86 0.74 12.77
C LEU A 114 2.39 1.19 12.91
N PHE A 115 1.51 0.74 12.02
CA PHE A 115 0.07 1.02 12.10
C PHE A 115 -0.60 0.33 13.29
N LEU A 116 -0.13 -0.86 13.69
CA LEU A 116 -0.58 -1.51 14.91
C LEU A 116 -0.30 -0.64 16.14
N ILE A 117 0.93 -0.14 16.27
CA ILE A 117 1.32 0.76 17.37
C ILE A 117 0.50 2.06 17.31
N ALA A 118 0.34 2.63 16.12
CA ALA A 118 -0.47 3.84 15.93
C ALA A 118 -1.94 3.63 16.34
N SER A 119 -2.53 2.47 16.07
CA SER A 119 -3.91 2.15 16.47
C SER A 119 -4.08 2.14 18.00
N ILE A 120 -3.14 1.54 18.74
CA ILE A 120 -3.15 1.50 20.21
C ILE A 120 -3.01 2.92 20.77
N LEU A 121 -2.09 3.71 20.22
CA LEU A 121 -1.88 5.10 20.64
C LEU A 121 -3.12 5.97 20.39
N MET A 122 -3.83 5.77 19.28
CA MET A 122 -5.07 6.48 18.97
C MET A 122 -6.22 6.10 19.90
N VAL A 123 -6.40 4.80 20.20
CA VAL A 123 -7.42 4.33 21.15
C VAL A 123 -7.18 4.93 22.53
N TRP A 124 -5.93 4.90 23.01
CA TRP A 124 -5.58 5.53 24.29
C TRP A 124 -5.87 7.05 24.25
N PHE A 125 -5.68 7.71 23.10
CA PHE A 125 -5.86 9.16 22.99
C PHE A 125 -7.33 9.54 23.10
N ILE A 126 -8.22 8.73 22.53
CA ILE A 126 -9.68 8.87 22.67
C ILE A 126 -10.10 8.76 24.14
N ILE A 127 -9.55 7.79 24.89
CA ILE A 127 -9.88 7.59 26.30
C ILE A 127 -9.41 8.79 27.15
N GLU A 128 -8.19 9.25 26.94
CA GLU A 128 -7.61 10.34 27.73
C GLU A 128 -8.29 11.69 27.48
N VAL A 129 -8.61 12.00 26.22
CA VAL A 129 -9.20 13.29 25.86
C VAL A 129 -10.71 13.32 26.15
N ASN A 130 -11.35 12.17 26.39
CA ASN A 130 -12.79 11.99 26.69
C ASN A 130 -13.69 12.97 25.93
N SER A 131 -13.34 13.26 24.68
CA SER A 131 -14.00 14.28 23.86
C SER A 131 -14.80 13.55 22.80
N SER A 132 -16.12 13.70 22.87
CA SER A 132 -17.08 13.12 21.92
C SER A 132 -17.04 13.83 20.55
N ARG A 133 -15.84 13.96 19.98
CA ARG A 133 -15.63 14.51 18.64
C ARG A 133 -15.72 13.34 17.66
N GLY A 134 -16.84 13.24 16.96
CA GLY A 134 -17.08 12.17 15.97
C GLY A 134 -15.94 11.98 14.96
N TYR A 135 -15.23 13.07 14.60
CA TYR A 135 -14.08 13.03 13.70
C TYR A 135 -12.89 12.21 14.23
N LEU A 136 -12.63 12.21 15.55
CA LEU A 136 -11.55 11.41 16.16
C LEU A 136 -11.89 9.92 16.17
N ILE A 137 -13.16 9.59 16.40
CA ILE A 137 -13.66 8.22 16.34
C ILE A 137 -13.62 7.71 14.90
N ALA A 138 -14.03 8.54 13.95
CA ALA A 138 -13.97 8.22 12.52
C ALA A 138 -12.53 8.01 12.04
N SER A 139 -11.58 8.86 12.43
CA SER A 139 -10.17 8.69 12.05
C SER A 139 -9.53 7.45 12.69
N ALA A 140 -9.86 7.13 13.95
CA ALA A 140 -9.41 5.89 14.57
C ALA A 140 -9.98 4.63 13.87
N ALA A 141 -11.26 4.65 13.49
CA ALA A 141 -11.86 3.56 12.72
C ALA A 141 -11.18 3.39 11.36
N LEU A 142 -10.90 4.48 10.65
CA LEU A 142 -10.19 4.44 9.38
C LEU A 142 -8.75 3.93 9.51
N ILE A 143 -8.03 4.28 10.58
CA ILE A 143 -6.70 3.73 10.86
C ILE A 143 -6.75 2.21 11.05
N ILE A 144 -7.80 1.68 11.68
CA ILE A 144 -8.01 0.23 11.81
C ILE A 144 -8.29 -0.40 10.44
N VAL A 145 -9.12 0.24 9.61
CA VAL A 145 -9.37 -0.22 8.23
C VAL A 145 -8.06 -0.25 7.43
N GLU A 146 -7.20 0.76 7.61
CA GLU A 146 -5.89 0.82 6.96
C GLU A 146 -4.97 -0.30 7.39
N PHE A 147 -4.94 -0.59 8.69
CA PHE A 147 -4.21 -1.73 9.22
C PHE A 147 -4.70 -3.05 8.59
N LEU A 148 -6.01 -3.24 8.44
CA LEU A 148 -6.58 -4.42 7.77
C LEU A 148 -6.19 -4.47 6.27
N LEU A 149 -6.15 -3.33 5.59
CA LEU A 149 -5.68 -3.23 4.20
C LEU A 149 -4.20 -3.61 4.08
N PHE A 150 -3.34 -3.21 5.02
CA PHE A 150 -1.93 -3.62 5.03
C PHE A 150 -1.78 -5.12 5.32
N LEU A 151 -2.58 -5.69 6.21
CA LEU A 151 -2.61 -7.14 6.42
C LEU A 151 -3.07 -7.90 5.18
N TRP A 152 -4.04 -7.37 4.44
CA TRP A 152 -4.49 -7.98 3.20
C TRP A 152 -3.41 -7.92 2.12
N ASP A 153 -2.73 -6.78 1.97
CA ASP A 153 -1.59 -6.63 1.07
C ASP A 153 -0.49 -7.65 1.42
N LEU A 154 -0.17 -7.84 2.71
CA LEU A 154 0.76 -8.87 3.16
C LEU A 154 0.34 -10.29 2.75
N LYS A 155 -0.94 -10.64 2.89
CA LYS A 155 -1.45 -11.97 2.51
C LYS A 155 -1.32 -12.21 1.01
N ILE A 156 -1.58 -11.19 0.18
CA ILE A 156 -1.39 -11.29 -1.27
C ILE A 156 0.09 -11.41 -1.62
N LEU A 157 0.98 -10.69 -0.92
CA LEU A 157 2.43 -10.80 -1.13
C LEU A 157 3.00 -12.15 -0.66
N GLN A 158 2.38 -12.82 0.30
CA GLN A 158 2.73 -14.16 0.75
C GLN A 158 2.21 -15.27 -0.18
N GLY A 159 1.32 -14.93 -1.14
CA GLY A 159 0.76 -15.88 -2.11
C GLY A 159 -0.41 -16.72 -1.57
N GLU A 160 -0.99 -16.35 -0.42
CA GLU A 160 -2.12 -17.07 0.19
C GLU A 160 -3.48 -16.71 -0.45
N SER A 161 -3.54 -15.66 -1.28
CA SER A 161 -4.76 -15.24 -1.98
C SER A 161 -4.50 -15.07 -3.48
N PRO A 162 -5.37 -15.61 -4.36
CA PRO A 162 -5.21 -15.47 -5.80
C PRO A 162 -5.30 -14.00 -6.24
N ASN A 163 -4.44 -13.64 -7.19
CA ASN A 163 -4.31 -12.29 -7.76
C ASN A 163 -5.54 -11.84 -8.52
#